data_AF-A0A521A086-F1
#
_entry.id   AF-A0A521A086-F1
#
_cell.length_a   1.000
_cell.length_b   1.000
_cell.length_c   1.000
_cell.angle_alpha   90.00
_cell.angle_beta   90.00
_cell.angle_gamma   90.00
#
_symmetry.space_group_name_H-M   'P 1'
#
loop_
_entity.id
_entity.type
_entity.pdbx_description
1 polymer ?
#
loop_
_entity_poly.entity_id
_entity_poly.type
_entity_poly.pdbx_seq_one_letter_code
_entity_poly.pdbx_strand_id
1 'polypeptide(L)'
;MEAMLVSAQVESEIAQLDNEEEKKEFRADLGIEEPALGILTRLCLKALGRMSFFTVGKDEVHQWLVRIGSTAPEAAGAVHSDLQKGFIRAEVMKYDELVEYGSEAELKKQGKLYVQGKDYIVEEGDIINIRFNI
;
A
#
# COMPACT_ATOMS: atom_id res chain seq x y z
N MET A 1 22.36 -3.13 -3.84
CA MET A 1 21.98 -3.51 -5.21
C MET A 1 21.13 -4.75 -5.08
N GLU A 2 19.85 -4.63 -5.40
CA GLU A 2 18.92 -5.77 -5.40
C GLU A 2 18.89 -6.37 -6.80
N ALA A 3 18.81 -7.70 -6.86
CA ALA A 3 18.75 -8.45 -8.11
C ALA A 3 17.62 -9.46 -8.02
N MET A 4 16.93 -9.67 -9.14
CA MET A 4 15.85 -10.65 -9.28
C MET A 4 16.22 -11.60 -10.41
N LEU A 5 16.02 -12.89 -10.20
CA LEU A 5 16.12 -13.91 -11.23
C LEU A 5 14.73 -14.10 -11.84
N VAL A 6 14.65 -14.09 -13.16
CA VAL A 6 13.39 -14.28 -13.88
C VAL A 6 13.64 -14.99 -15.18
N SER A 7 12.75 -15.92 -15.53
CA SER A 7 12.68 -16.51 -16.86
C SER A 7 11.57 -15.83 -17.65
N ALA A 8 11.96 -15.01 -18.63
CA ALA A 8 11.01 -14.32 -19.50
C ALA A 8 10.12 -15.31 -20.28
N GLN A 9 10.64 -16.48 -20.63
CA GLN A 9 9.88 -17.52 -21.31
C GLN A 9 8.77 -18.07 -20.40
N VAL A 10 9.10 -18.42 -19.16
CA VAL A 10 8.14 -18.99 -18.21
C VAL A 10 7.03 -17.98 -17.90
N GLU A 11 7.36 -16.70 -17.69
CA GLU A 11 6.35 -15.66 -17.47
C GLU A 11 5.44 -15.47 -18.70
N SER A 12 5.99 -15.58 -19.92
CA SER A 12 5.19 -15.53 -21.15
C SER A 12 4.24 -16.72 -21.28
N GLU A 13 4.66 -17.92 -20.91
CA GLU A 13 3.82 -19.12 -20.91
C GLU A 13 2.68 -18.99 -19.89
N ILE A 14 2.99 -18.54 -18.66
CA ILE A 14 1.98 -18.27 -17.62
C ILE A 14 0.97 -17.20 -18.08
N ALA A 15 1.41 -16.16 -18.78
CA ALA A 15 0.55 -15.09 -19.26
C ALA A 15 -0.42 -15.52 -20.37
N GLN A 16 -0.13 -16.60 -21.09
CA GLN A 16 -0.98 -17.14 -22.15
C GLN A 16 -2.05 -18.11 -21.63
N LEU A 17 -1.95 -18.56 -20.38
CA LEU A 17 -3.00 -19.35 -19.75
C LEU A 17 -4.19 -18.44 -19.43
N ASP A 18 -5.40 -18.84 -19.82
CA ASP A 18 -6.62 -18.06 -19.56
C ASP A 18 -7.24 -18.38 -18.19
N ASN A 19 -6.93 -19.56 -17.65
CA ASN A 19 -7.50 -20.07 -16.41
C ASN A 19 -6.57 -19.80 -15.21
N GLU A 20 -7.09 -19.17 -14.16
CA GLU A 20 -6.34 -18.90 -12.92
C GLU A 20 -5.95 -20.17 -12.15
N GLU A 21 -6.72 -21.26 -12.24
CA GLU A 21 -6.35 -22.55 -11.66
C GLU A 21 -5.16 -23.16 -12.39
N GLU A 22 -5.19 -23.17 -13.73
CA GLU A 22 -4.06 -23.66 -14.55
C GLU A 22 -2.80 -22.85 -14.31
N LYS A 23 -2.91 -21.51 -14.21
CA LYS A 23 -1.76 -20.66 -13.83
C LYS A 23 -1.19 -21.02 -12.47
N LYS A 24 -2.05 -21.34 -11.49
CA LYS A 24 -1.61 -21.72 -10.14
C LYS A 24 -0.91 -23.08 -10.15
N GLU A 25 -1.47 -24.06 -10.83
CA GLU A 25 -0.87 -25.39 -10.97
C GLU A 25 0.48 -25.33 -11.67
N PHE A 26 0.56 -24.65 -12.82
CA PHE A 26 1.81 -24.48 -13.57
C PHE A 26 2.90 -23.79 -12.74
N ARG A 27 2.54 -22.76 -11.98
CA ARG A 27 3.46 -22.10 -11.04
C ARG A 27 3.91 -23.03 -9.92
N ALA A 28 2.99 -23.78 -9.33
CA ALA A 28 3.28 -24.72 -8.25
C ALA A 28 4.24 -25.83 -8.70
N ASP A 29 4.04 -26.38 -9.92
CA ASP A 29 4.91 -27.40 -10.51
C ASP A 29 6.35 -26.92 -10.72
N LEU A 30 6.52 -25.62 -11.00
CA LEU A 30 7.82 -24.98 -11.17
C LEU A 30 8.40 -24.39 -9.86
N GLY A 31 7.69 -24.50 -8.74
CA GLY A 31 8.09 -23.91 -7.46
C GLY A 31 8.06 -22.37 -7.45
N ILE A 32 7.22 -21.76 -8.27
CA ILE A 32 7.04 -20.31 -8.37
C ILE A 32 5.92 -19.87 -7.42
N GLU A 33 6.25 -19.11 -6.38
CA GLU A 33 5.27 -18.66 -5.38
C GLU A 33 4.39 -17.52 -5.90
N GLU A 34 4.98 -16.56 -6.62
CA GLU A 34 4.28 -15.40 -7.17
C GLU A 34 4.81 -15.02 -8.57
N PRO A 35 4.01 -14.35 -9.41
CA PRO A 35 4.46 -13.87 -10.71
C PRO A 35 5.61 -12.86 -10.60
N ALA A 36 6.59 -12.94 -11.50
CA ALA A 36 7.74 -12.04 -11.49
C ALA A 36 7.37 -10.56 -11.64
N LEU A 37 6.24 -10.26 -12.29
CA LEU A 37 5.75 -8.88 -12.44
C LEU A 37 5.48 -8.21 -11.07
N GLY A 38 4.95 -8.95 -10.10
CA GLY A 38 4.71 -8.44 -8.75
C GLY A 38 6.02 -8.08 -8.04
N ILE A 39 7.00 -8.98 -8.12
CA ILE A 39 8.35 -8.79 -7.58
C ILE A 39 9.02 -7.57 -8.23
N LEU A 40 9.00 -7.50 -9.57
CA LEU A 40 9.59 -6.40 -10.34
C LEU A 40 8.98 -5.05 -9.95
N THR A 41 7.65 -5.00 -9.79
CA THR A 41 6.94 -3.78 -9.41
C THR A 41 7.41 -3.28 -8.05
N ARG A 42 7.51 -4.17 -7.04
CA ARG A 42 8.00 -3.81 -5.71
C ARG A 42 9.45 -3.33 -5.73
N LEU A 43 10.32 -4.00 -6.51
CA LEU A 43 11.71 -3.58 -6.68
C LEU A 43 11.83 -2.20 -7.34
N CYS A 44 11.03 -1.92 -8.36
CA CYS A 44 10.98 -0.62 -9.02
C CYS A 44 10.50 0.48 -8.08
N LEU A 45 9.43 0.26 -7.31
CA LEU A 45 8.93 1.22 -6.32
C LEU A 45 9.99 1.52 -5.26
N LYS A 46 10.66 0.49 -4.75
CA LYS A 46 11.75 0.62 -3.78
C LYS A 46 12.93 1.39 -4.37
N ALA A 47 13.34 1.09 -5.60
CA ALA A 47 14.41 1.81 -6.30
C ALA A 47 14.08 3.29 -6.53
N LEU A 48 12.80 3.61 -6.74
CA LEU A 48 12.31 4.99 -6.87
C LEU A 48 12.08 5.69 -5.51
N GLY A 49 12.30 4.99 -4.39
CA GLY A 49 12.04 5.50 -3.04
C GLY A 49 10.56 5.82 -2.81
N ARG A 50 9.67 4.96 -3.32
CA ARG A 50 8.22 5.09 -3.18
C ARG A 50 7.68 4.08 -2.17
N MET A 51 6.65 4.51 -1.44
CA MET A 51 5.90 3.70 -0.49
C MET A 51 4.40 3.89 -0.69
N SER A 52 3.60 2.95 -0.21
CA SER A 52 2.15 3.02 -0.25
C SER A 52 1.56 3.44 1.09
N PHE A 53 0.48 4.22 1.05
CA PHE A 53 -0.47 4.36 2.15
C PHE A 53 -1.88 4.19 1.58
N PHE A 54 -2.86 3.99 2.46
CA PHE A 54 -4.23 3.68 2.08
C PHE A 54 -5.22 4.69 2.63
N THR A 55 -6.27 4.96 1.88
CA THR A 55 -7.47 5.64 2.36
C THR A 55 -8.64 4.68 2.28
N VAL A 56 -9.46 4.63 3.33
CA VAL A 56 -10.66 3.79 3.37
C VAL A 56 -11.88 4.70 3.46
N GLY A 57 -12.71 4.65 2.41
CA GLY A 57 -14.04 5.23 2.38
C GLY A 57 -15.10 4.21 2.79
N LYS A 58 -16.37 4.61 2.73
CA LYS A 58 -17.49 3.71 3.06
C LYS A 58 -17.57 2.50 2.11
N ASP A 59 -17.33 2.75 0.83
CA ASP A 59 -17.52 1.77 -0.25
C ASP A 59 -16.24 1.56 -1.08
N GLU A 60 -15.12 2.15 -0.68
CA GLU A 60 -13.86 2.08 -1.43
C GLU A 60 -12.62 2.00 -0.54
N VAL A 61 -11.59 1.33 -1.05
CA VAL A 61 -10.23 1.35 -0.51
C VAL A 61 -9.32 1.79 -1.65
N HIS A 62 -8.48 2.80 -1.40
CA HIS A 62 -7.56 3.31 -2.40
C HIS A 62 -6.12 3.28 -1.91
N GLN A 63 -5.21 2.86 -2.79
CA GLN A 63 -3.77 2.89 -2.57
C GLN A 63 -3.17 4.16 -3.16
N TRP A 64 -2.36 4.86 -2.39
CA TRP A 64 -1.65 6.06 -2.83
C TRP A 64 -0.15 5.87 -2.73
N LEU A 65 0.58 6.27 -3.77
CA LEU A 65 2.05 6.23 -3.80
C LEU A 65 2.63 7.59 -3.42
N VAL A 66 3.50 7.60 -2.41
CA VAL A 66 4.24 8.79 -1.95
C VAL A 66 5.73 8.49 -1.87
N ARG A 67 6.55 9.52 -1.69
CA ARG A 67 7.99 9.29 -1.45
C ARG A 67 8.17 8.82 0.00
N ILE A 68 9.15 7.95 0.21
CA ILE A 68 9.59 7.61 1.57
C ILE A 68 10.01 8.89 2.27
N GLY A 69 9.51 9.10 3.49
CA GLY A 69 9.73 10.32 4.26
C GLY A 69 8.72 11.45 4.00
N SER A 70 7.68 11.24 3.18
CA SER A 70 6.62 12.23 3.02
C SER A 70 5.86 12.47 4.32
N THR A 71 5.58 13.74 4.60
CA THR A 71 4.75 14.19 5.72
C THR A 71 3.27 13.92 5.46
N ALA A 72 2.44 13.91 6.51
CA ALA A 72 1.00 13.73 6.38
C ALA A 72 0.31 14.74 5.43
N PRO A 73 0.67 16.04 5.42
CA PRO A 73 0.15 16.99 4.42
C PRO A 73 0.58 16.68 2.98
N GLU A 74 1.82 16.22 2.77
CA GLU A 74 2.29 15.82 1.43
C GLU A 74 1.55 14.56 0.94
N ALA A 75 1.30 13.59 1.83
CA ALA A 75 0.48 12.43 1.53
C ALA A 75 -0.97 12.84 1.20
N ALA A 76 -1.53 13.79 1.94
CA ALA A 76 -2.83 14.37 1.61
C ALA A 76 -2.86 15.02 0.22
N GLY A 77 -1.75 15.66 -0.19
CA GLY A 77 -1.60 16.24 -1.53
C GLY A 77 -1.58 15.21 -2.65
N ALA A 78 -1.11 13.99 -2.39
CA ALA A 78 -1.20 12.89 -3.34
C ALA A 78 -2.66 12.48 -3.60
N VAL A 79 -3.53 12.56 -2.59
CA VAL A 79 -4.98 12.33 -2.71
C VAL A 79 -5.64 13.47 -3.49
N HIS A 80 -5.43 14.72 -3.06
CA HIS A 80 -5.92 15.91 -3.74
C HIS A 80 -5.20 17.17 -3.23
N SER A 81 -4.94 18.15 -4.11
CA SER A 81 -4.21 19.38 -3.74
C SER A 81 -4.89 20.21 -2.65
N ASP A 82 -6.22 20.19 -2.59
CA ASP A 82 -6.96 20.95 -1.58
C ASP A 82 -6.86 20.34 -0.19
N LEU A 83 -6.70 19.01 -0.09
CA LEU A 83 -6.49 18.33 1.19
C LEU A 83 -5.14 18.72 1.81
N GLN A 84 -4.11 18.92 0.99
CA GLN A 84 -2.82 19.43 1.46
C GLN A 84 -2.91 20.86 1.98
N LYS A 85 -3.60 21.75 1.25
CA LYS A 85 -3.77 23.17 1.65
C LYS A 85 -4.62 23.30 2.92
N GLY A 86 -5.71 22.55 2.98
CA GLY A 86 -6.67 22.55 4.08
C GLY A 86 -6.30 21.62 5.24
N PHE A 87 -5.13 20.98 5.22
CA PHE A 87 -4.77 19.93 6.18
C PHE A 87 -4.83 20.44 7.63
N ILE A 88 -5.62 19.74 8.46
CA ILE A 88 -5.69 19.95 9.90
C ILE A 88 -4.87 18.89 10.62
N ARG A 89 -5.19 17.62 10.36
CA ARG A 89 -4.59 16.44 11.00
C ARG A 89 -4.92 15.16 10.21
N ALA A 90 -4.17 14.10 10.47
CA ALA A 90 -4.42 12.76 9.96
C ALA A 90 -4.85 11.83 11.11
N GLU A 91 -5.91 11.07 10.90
CA GLU A 91 -6.26 9.91 11.73
C GLU A 91 -5.60 8.70 11.09
N VAL A 92 -4.69 8.04 11.81
CA VAL A 92 -3.82 6.97 11.28
C VAL A 92 -4.10 5.68 12.02
N MET A 93 -4.30 4.59 11.26
CA MET A 93 -4.28 3.23 11.74
C MET A 93 -3.11 2.49 11.07
N LYS A 94 -2.40 1.65 11.83
CA LYS A 94 -1.35 0.80 11.29
C LYS A 94 -1.95 -0.45 10.69
N TYR A 95 -1.50 -0.85 9.50
CA TYR A 95 -1.99 -2.06 8.84
C TYR A 95 -1.79 -3.30 9.72
N ASP A 96 -0.60 -3.48 10.29
CA ASP A 96 -0.29 -4.66 11.13
C ASP A 96 -1.20 -4.74 12.36
N GLU A 97 -1.48 -3.60 13.00
CA GLU A 97 -2.40 -3.53 14.13
C GLU A 97 -3.84 -3.83 13.68
N LEU A 98 -4.28 -3.33 12.52
CA LEU A 98 -5.60 -3.65 11.99
C LEU A 98 -5.77 -5.15 11.73
N VAL A 99 -4.73 -5.80 11.19
CA VAL A 99 -4.72 -7.26 10.97
C VAL A 99 -4.74 -8.01 12.30
N GLU A 100 -3.99 -7.56 13.31
CA GLU A 100 -3.94 -8.18 14.64
C GLU A 100 -5.28 -8.08 15.38
N TYR A 101 -5.90 -6.91 15.41
CA TYR A 101 -7.14 -6.65 16.15
C TYR A 101 -8.42 -6.91 15.33
N GLY A 102 -8.29 -7.13 14.03
CA GLY A 102 -9.36 -7.56 13.12
C GLY A 102 -10.39 -6.51 12.72
N SER A 103 -10.47 -5.36 13.40
CA SER A 103 -11.39 -4.27 13.02
C SER A 103 -10.99 -2.90 13.55
N GLU A 104 -11.42 -1.83 12.85
CA GLU A 104 -11.28 -0.44 13.31
C GLU A 104 -11.95 -0.21 14.68
N ALA A 105 -13.10 -0.87 14.92
CA ALA A 105 -13.80 -0.75 16.20
C ALA A 105 -12.96 -1.28 17.36
N GLU A 106 -12.23 -2.38 17.15
CA GLU A 106 -11.35 -2.94 18.16
C GLU A 106 -10.10 -2.07 18.35
N LEU A 107 -9.48 -1.59 17.26
CA LEU A 107 -8.37 -0.62 17.35
C LEU A 107 -8.73 0.61 18.19
N LYS A 108 -9.92 1.17 17.98
CA LYS A 108 -10.40 2.32 18.77
C LYS A 108 -10.51 2.00 20.26
N LYS A 109 -11.00 0.81 20.62
CA LYS A 109 -11.06 0.38 22.04
C LYS A 109 -9.68 0.22 22.65
N GLN A 110 -8.71 -0.24 21.86
CA GLN A 110 -7.32 -0.41 22.29
C GLN A 110 -6.50 0.90 22.23
N GLY A 111 -7.11 2.03 21.84
CA GLY A 111 -6.42 3.32 21.75
C GLY A 111 -5.43 3.41 20.58
N LYS A 112 -5.60 2.58 19.55
CA LYS A 112 -4.72 2.43 18.38
C LYS A 112 -5.17 3.24 17.16
N LEU A 113 -6.05 4.22 17.38
CA LEU A 113 -6.36 5.24 16.39
C LEU A 113 -5.52 6.48 16.72
N TYR A 114 -4.45 6.68 15.98
CA TYR A 114 -3.51 7.77 16.24
C TYR A 114 -3.98 9.05 15.56
N VAL A 115 -3.82 10.18 16.24
CA VAL A 115 -4.10 11.50 15.67
C VAL A 115 -2.78 12.22 15.48
N GLN A 116 -2.43 12.45 14.22
CA GLN A 116 -1.13 12.91 13.79
C GLN A 116 -1.18 14.31 13.18
N GLY A 117 -0.18 15.12 13.52
CA GLY A 117 -0.03 16.50 13.05
C GLY A 117 0.68 16.61 11.71
N LYS A 118 1.07 17.85 11.36
CA LYS A 118 1.73 18.16 10.08
C LYS A 118 3.13 17.55 9.94
N ASP A 119 3.83 17.38 11.05
CA ASP A 119 5.20 16.86 11.07
C ASP A 119 5.27 15.33 11.09
N TYR A 120 4.11 14.65 11.09
CA TYR A 120 4.07 13.20 11.05
C TYR A 120 4.59 12.69 9.72
N ILE A 121 5.58 11.81 9.77
CA ILE A 121 6.11 11.11 8.61
C ILE A 121 5.27 9.87 8.40
N VAL A 122 4.62 9.78 7.24
CA VAL A 122 3.80 8.63 6.88
C VAL A 122 4.68 7.39 6.76
N GLU A 123 4.17 6.26 7.18
CA GLU A 123 4.84 4.96 7.09
C GLU A 123 4.17 4.07 6.03
N GLU A 124 4.93 3.10 5.53
CA GLU A 124 4.41 2.11 4.58
C GLU A 124 3.21 1.37 5.18
N GLY A 125 2.12 1.31 4.43
CA GLY A 125 0.90 0.62 4.85
C GLY A 125 0.01 1.41 5.80
N ASP A 126 0.35 2.66 6.15
CA ASP A 126 -0.54 3.49 6.96
C ASP A 126 -1.93 3.61 6.31
N ILE A 127 -2.96 3.44 7.12
CA ILE A 127 -4.34 3.67 6.73
C ILE A 127 -4.75 5.03 7.30
N ILE A 128 -4.95 6.01 6.42
CA ILE A 128 -5.08 7.41 6.79
C ILE A 128 -6.47 7.94 6.42
N ASN A 129 -7.11 8.59 7.39
CA ASN A 129 -8.24 9.47 7.16
C ASN A 129 -7.82 10.92 7.38
N ILE A 130 -7.92 11.74 6.32
CA ILE A 130 -7.45 13.13 6.34
C ILE A 130 -8.55 14.06 6.81
N ARG A 131 -8.29 14.83 7.87
CA ARG A 131 -9.18 15.90 8.32
C ARG A 131 -8.69 17.23 7.76
N PHE A 132 -9.55 17.92 7.05
CA PHE A 132 -9.24 19.18 6.39
C PHE A 132 -10.36 20.22 6.59
N ASN A 133 -10.03 21.49 6.42
CA ASN A 133 -11.00 22.57 6.31
C ASN A 133 -10.84 23.26 4.95
N ILE A 134 -11.95 23.61 4.32
CA ILE A 134 -11.99 24.41 3.09
C ILE A 134 -12.28 25.87 3.46
#